data_AF-C8X3A0-F1
#
_entry.id   AF-C8X3A0-F1
#
_cell.length_a   1.000
_cell.length_b   1.000
_cell.length_c   1.000
_cell.angle_alpha   90.00
_cell.angle_beta   90.00
_cell.angle_gamma   90.00
#
_symmetry.space_group_name_H-M   'P 1'
#
loop_
_entity.id
_entity.type
_entity.pdbx_description
1 polymer ?
#
loop_
_entity_poly.entity_id
_entity_poly.type
_entity_poly.pdbx_seq_one_letter_code
_entity_poly.pdbx_strand_id
1 'polypeptide(L)'
;MSTSPDTPRNVGRPPSFESPEEMATSIDEYFLRCDAENRPYTVPGLARALGFSTRKSLWDYEGKPEFVNTIKRAKLRIEEQRSEQLIMRQSNCTGLIFDLKNNFGWQDKFDQEVTARVSNSIEERTLACMPPEPKDMNEWRQWYNEQMAHRPGGQEQTPTEPEKGLE
;
A
#
# COMPACT_ATOMS: atom_id res chain seq x y z
N MET A 1 54.44 -14.87 2.74
CA MET A 1 53.16 -15.34 3.32
C MET A 1 52.05 -14.82 2.43
N SER A 2 51.57 -15.66 1.50
CA SER A 2 50.56 -15.27 0.51
C SER A 2 49.19 -15.30 1.14
N THR A 3 48.53 -14.15 1.25
CA THR A 3 47.13 -14.04 1.70
C THR A 3 46.20 -14.35 0.53
N SER A 4 45.45 -15.45 0.61
CA SER A 4 44.36 -15.76 -0.31
C SER A 4 43.24 -14.72 -0.19
N PRO A 5 42.57 -14.34 -1.29
CA PRO A 5 41.46 -13.40 -1.25
C PRO A 5 40.25 -14.05 -0.56
N ASP A 6 39.73 -13.37 0.46
CA ASP A 6 38.56 -13.75 1.23
C ASP A 6 37.33 -13.73 0.30
N THR A 7 36.80 -14.90 -0.06
CA THR A 7 35.58 -15.01 -0.87
C THR A 7 34.38 -14.82 0.05
N PRO A 8 33.44 -13.89 -0.26
CA PRO A 8 32.29 -13.66 0.63
C PRO A 8 31.48 -14.94 0.78
N ARG A 9 31.35 -15.41 2.03
CA ARG A 9 30.51 -16.56 2.36
C ARG A 9 29.06 -16.18 2.09
N ASN A 10 28.46 -16.81 1.09
CA ASN A 10 27.02 -16.71 0.85
C ASN A 10 26.28 -17.36 2.02
N VAL A 11 25.93 -16.54 3.02
CA VAL A 11 25.22 -16.98 4.23
C VAL A 11 23.73 -17.08 3.94
N GLY A 12 23.35 -18.18 3.28
CA GLY A 12 21.96 -18.51 2.97
C GLY A 12 21.85 -19.90 2.34
N ARG A 13 20.66 -20.50 2.35
CA ARG A 13 20.40 -21.72 1.57
C ARG A 13 20.75 -21.41 0.11
N PRO A 14 21.60 -22.20 -0.55
CA PRO A 14 21.91 -22.00 -1.96
C PRO A 14 20.63 -21.87 -2.79
N PRO A 15 20.63 -21.02 -3.84
CA PRO A 15 19.56 -21.03 -4.82
C PRO A 15 19.30 -22.46 -5.30
N SER A 16 18.03 -22.88 -5.32
CA SER A 16 17.63 -24.20 -5.76
C SER A 16 17.71 -24.38 -7.27
N PHE A 17 17.86 -23.30 -8.04
CA PHE A 17 18.02 -23.32 -9.49
C PHE A 17 19.20 -22.42 -9.88
N GLU A 18 20.06 -22.95 -10.75
CA GLU A 18 21.24 -22.24 -11.26
C GLU A 18 20.95 -21.54 -12.59
N SER A 19 19.99 -22.06 -13.37
CA SER A 19 19.61 -21.52 -14.67
C SER A 19 18.09 -21.34 -14.81
N PRO A 20 17.62 -20.28 -15.50
CA PRO A 20 16.22 -20.14 -15.87
C PRO A 20 15.67 -21.29 -16.73
N GLU A 21 16.52 -21.98 -17.49
CA GLU A 21 16.13 -23.11 -18.36
C GLU A 21 15.76 -24.36 -17.54
N GLU A 22 16.53 -24.64 -16.48
CA GLU A 22 16.26 -25.72 -15.54
C GLU A 22 14.91 -25.49 -14.82
N MET A 23 14.69 -24.23 -14.38
CA MET A 23 13.43 -23.84 -13.78
C MET A 23 12.28 -23.98 -14.77
N ALA A 24 12.44 -23.54 -16.03
CA ALA A 24 11.41 -23.68 -17.06
C ALA A 24 11.02 -25.14 -17.29
N THR A 25 12.02 -26.03 -17.37
CA THR A 25 11.78 -27.48 -17.51
C THR A 25 10.94 -28.03 -16.35
N SER A 26 11.29 -27.68 -15.12
CA SER A 26 10.55 -28.12 -13.92
C SER A 26 9.12 -27.56 -13.86
N ILE A 27 8.92 -26.34 -14.37
CA ILE A 27 7.60 -25.72 -14.51
C ILE A 27 6.75 -26.46 -15.55
N ASP A 28 7.33 -26.79 -16.69
CA ASP A 28 6.63 -27.52 -17.75
C ASP A 28 6.24 -28.93 -17.31
N GLU A 29 7.14 -29.63 -16.62
CA GLU A 29 6.84 -30.93 -15.99
C GLU A 29 5.68 -30.84 -14.99
N TYR A 30 5.62 -29.77 -14.19
CA TYR A 30 4.51 -29.54 -13.27
C TYR A 30 3.18 -29.43 -14.01
N PHE A 31 3.12 -28.62 -15.07
CA PHE A 31 1.90 -28.45 -15.85
C PHE A 31 1.50 -29.74 -16.57
N LEU A 32 2.45 -30.43 -17.20
CA LEU A 32 2.20 -31.72 -17.86
C LEU A 32 1.62 -32.77 -16.90
N ARG A 33 2.15 -32.84 -15.67
CA ARG A 33 1.60 -33.74 -14.64
C ARG A 33 0.18 -33.35 -14.25
N CYS A 34 -0.08 -32.05 -14.06
CA CYS A 34 -1.42 -31.58 -13.75
C CYS A 34 -2.42 -31.88 -14.88
N ASP A 35 -2.00 -31.72 -16.13
CA ASP A 35 -2.80 -32.04 -17.32
C ASP A 35 -3.12 -33.53 -17.39
N ALA A 36 -2.11 -34.39 -17.21
CA ALA A 36 -2.28 -35.84 -17.19
C ALA A 36 -3.23 -36.32 -16.08
N GLU A 37 -3.22 -35.65 -14.92
CA GLU A 37 -4.05 -35.97 -13.77
C GLU A 37 -5.39 -35.20 -13.76
N ASN A 38 -5.64 -34.36 -14.77
CA ASN A 38 -6.80 -33.46 -14.87
C ASN A 38 -7.02 -32.63 -13.59
N ARG A 39 -5.94 -32.08 -13.03
CA ARG A 39 -5.94 -31.26 -11.81
C ARG A 39 -5.74 -29.78 -12.13
N PRO A 40 -6.40 -28.87 -11.39
CA PRO A 40 -6.17 -27.44 -11.55
C PRO A 40 -4.75 -27.08 -11.10
N TYR A 41 -4.12 -26.17 -11.85
CA TYR A 41 -2.82 -25.61 -11.50
C TYR A 41 -3.00 -24.63 -10.35
N THR A 42 -2.01 -24.47 -9.47
CA THR A 42 -2.04 -23.48 -8.39
C THR A 42 -0.66 -22.91 -8.13
N VAL A 43 -0.58 -21.64 -7.73
CA VAL A 43 0.69 -20.99 -7.33
C VAL A 43 1.40 -21.77 -6.20
N PRO A 44 0.72 -22.19 -5.11
CA PRO A 44 1.36 -23.04 -4.10
C PRO A 44 1.76 -24.43 -4.64
N GLY A 45 0.98 -25.01 -5.56
CA GLY A 45 1.30 -26.28 -6.21
C GLY A 45 2.58 -26.18 -7.06
N LEU A 46 2.72 -25.09 -7.81
CA LEU A 46 3.92 -24.75 -8.57
C LEU A 46 5.13 -24.62 -7.65
N ALA A 47 5.01 -23.82 -6.58
CA ALA A 47 6.10 -23.63 -5.62
C ALA A 47 6.55 -24.94 -4.98
N ARG A 48 5.59 -25.82 -4.63
CA ARG A 48 5.89 -27.16 -4.10
C ARG A 48 6.57 -28.04 -5.15
N ALA A 49 6.15 -27.99 -6.41
CA ALA A 49 6.74 -28.78 -7.49
C ALA A 49 8.19 -28.37 -7.76
N LEU A 50 8.51 -27.07 -7.63
CA LEU A 50 9.87 -26.54 -7.71
C LEU A 50 10.73 -26.80 -6.46
N GLY A 51 10.23 -27.56 -5.48
CA GLY A 51 10.97 -27.89 -4.26
C GLY A 51 11.11 -26.74 -3.26
N PHE A 52 10.29 -25.70 -3.38
CA PHE A 52 10.26 -24.62 -2.39
C PHE A 52 9.40 -24.99 -1.17
N SER A 53 9.87 -24.60 0.01
CA SER A 53 9.14 -24.80 1.26
C SER A 53 8.00 -23.80 1.46
N THR A 54 8.07 -22.63 0.80
CA THR A 54 7.08 -21.56 0.93
C THR A 54 6.78 -20.92 -0.43
N ARG A 55 5.56 -20.40 -0.60
CA ARG A 55 5.20 -19.58 -1.77
C ARG A 55 6.05 -18.32 -1.89
N LYS A 56 6.52 -17.78 -0.76
CA LYS A 56 7.36 -16.58 -0.71
C LYS A 56 8.65 -16.75 -1.53
N SER A 57 9.23 -17.95 -1.51
CA SER A 57 10.41 -18.26 -2.31
C SER A 57 10.18 -18.02 -3.81
N LEU A 58 8.97 -18.28 -4.33
CA LEU A 58 8.65 -17.97 -5.72
C LEU A 58 8.73 -16.46 -6.02
N TRP A 59 8.29 -15.62 -5.08
CA TRP A 59 8.38 -14.16 -5.21
C TRP A 59 9.81 -13.65 -5.08
N ASP A 60 10.62 -14.28 -4.24
CA ASP A 60 12.04 -13.91 -4.09
C ASP A 60 12.80 -14.16 -5.41
N TYR A 61 12.45 -15.22 -6.16
CA TYR A 61 12.98 -15.45 -7.51
C TYR A 61 12.35 -14.54 -8.56
N GLU A 62 11.09 -14.15 -8.41
CA GLU A 62 10.45 -13.15 -9.26
C GLU A 62 11.13 -11.77 -9.14
N GLY A 63 11.87 -11.50 -8.06
CA GLY A 63 12.72 -10.31 -7.94
C GLY A 63 14.03 -10.38 -8.76
N LYS A 64 14.45 -11.57 -9.22
CA LYS A 64 15.70 -11.78 -9.96
C LYS A 64 15.45 -11.64 -11.47
N PRO A 65 16.16 -10.75 -12.19
CA PRO A 65 15.88 -10.45 -13.60
C PRO A 65 15.98 -11.68 -14.52
N GLU A 66 16.85 -12.62 -14.19
CA GLU A 66 17.05 -13.87 -14.92
C GLU A 66 15.81 -14.80 -14.88
N PHE A 67 15.07 -14.80 -13.77
CA PHE A 67 13.95 -15.73 -13.53
C PHE A 67 12.57 -15.07 -13.68
N VAL A 68 12.50 -13.72 -13.68
CA VAL A 68 11.27 -12.93 -13.81
C VAL A 68 10.38 -13.42 -14.94
N ASN A 69 10.94 -13.57 -16.15
CA ASN A 69 10.15 -13.89 -17.34
C ASN A 69 9.57 -15.31 -17.25
N THR A 70 10.37 -16.26 -16.81
CA THR A 70 9.97 -17.66 -16.63
C THR A 70 8.83 -17.78 -15.61
N ILE A 71 8.96 -17.11 -14.47
CA ILE A 71 7.94 -17.13 -13.40
C ILE A 71 6.66 -16.39 -13.82
N LYS A 72 6.78 -15.23 -14.46
CA LYS A 72 5.61 -14.48 -14.96
C LYS A 72 4.83 -15.28 -15.99
N ARG A 73 5.51 -15.98 -16.91
CA ARG A 73 4.87 -16.88 -17.88
C ARG A 73 4.11 -18.01 -17.18
N ALA A 74 4.70 -18.63 -16.16
CA ALA A 74 4.04 -19.68 -15.39
C ALA A 74 2.80 -19.13 -14.65
N LYS A 75 2.91 -17.97 -14.00
CA LYS A 75 1.79 -17.33 -13.31
C LYS A 75 0.67 -16.94 -14.30
N LEU A 76 1.02 -16.43 -15.48
CA LEU A 76 0.05 -16.10 -16.51
C LEU A 76 -0.77 -17.32 -16.97
N ARG A 77 -0.12 -18.48 -17.15
CA ARG A 77 -0.83 -19.74 -17.48
C ARG A 77 -1.77 -20.20 -16.37
N ILE A 78 -1.37 -20.01 -15.12
CA ILE A 78 -2.20 -20.30 -13.96
C ILE A 78 -3.42 -19.36 -13.95
N GLU A 79 -3.22 -18.06 -14.21
CA GLU A 79 -4.26 -17.04 -14.32
C GLU A 79 -5.27 -17.34 -15.43
N GLU A 80 -4.79 -17.71 -16.61
CA GLU A 80 -5.59 -18.10 -17.78
C GLU A 80 -6.56 -19.23 -17.42
N GLN A 81 -6.09 -20.31 -16.79
CA GLN A 81 -6.96 -21.40 -16.38
C GLN A 81 -8.11 -20.94 -15.46
N ARG A 82 -7.86 -19.98 -14.56
CA ARG A 82 -8.89 -19.47 -13.64
C ARG A 82 -9.90 -18.59 -14.35
N SER A 83 -9.43 -17.76 -15.28
CA SER A 83 -10.32 -16.91 -16.07
C SER A 83 -11.23 -17.76 -16.97
N GLU A 84 -10.70 -18.82 -17.57
CA GLU A 84 -11.49 -19.79 -18.33
C GLU A 84 -12.50 -20.53 -17.46
N GLN A 85 -12.09 -21.02 -16.28
CA GLN A 85 -13.00 -21.70 -15.36
C GLN A 85 -14.15 -20.80 -14.89
N LEU A 86 -13.91 -19.48 -14.75
CA LEU A 86 -14.96 -18.50 -14.47
C LEU A 86 -15.95 -18.37 -15.64
N ILE A 87 -15.44 -18.25 -16.87
CA ILE A 87 -16.26 -18.12 -18.08
C ILE A 87 -17.11 -19.37 -18.28
N MET A 88 -16.49 -20.55 -18.13
CA MET A 88 -17.14 -21.85 -18.35
C MET A 88 -18.01 -22.30 -17.15
N ARG A 89 -18.02 -21.55 -16.03
CA ARG A 89 -18.74 -21.89 -14.79
C ARG A 89 -18.43 -23.29 -14.25
N GLN A 90 -17.19 -23.74 -14.41
CA GLN A 90 -16.77 -25.10 -14.05
C GLN A 90 -16.54 -25.30 -12.55
N SER A 91 -16.39 -24.22 -11.78
CA SER A 91 -16.07 -24.27 -10.34
C SER A 91 -16.80 -23.16 -9.57
N ASN A 92 -16.62 -23.13 -8.26
CA ASN A 92 -17.18 -22.09 -7.41
C ASN A 92 -16.55 -20.73 -7.76
N CYS A 93 -17.35 -19.88 -8.42
CA CYS A 93 -16.93 -18.55 -8.86
C CYS A 93 -16.37 -17.70 -7.71
N THR A 94 -16.93 -17.79 -6.51
CA THR A 94 -16.45 -17.03 -5.33
C THR A 94 -15.01 -17.42 -4.96
N GLY A 95 -14.69 -18.72 -5.03
CA GLY A 95 -13.34 -19.21 -4.76
C GLY A 95 -12.34 -18.77 -5.83
N LEU A 96 -12.73 -18.82 -7.10
CA LEU A 96 -11.88 -18.36 -8.21
C LEU A 96 -11.63 -16.85 -8.16
N ILE A 97 -12.67 -16.05 -7.89
CA ILE A 97 -12.55 -14.59 -7.71
C ILE A 97 -11.63 -14.29 -6.53
N PHE A 98 -11.76 -15.01 -5.41
CA PHE A 98 -10.87 -14.85 -4.27
C PHE A 98 -9.41 -15.16 -4.65
N ASP A 99 -9.15 -16.23 -5.39
CA ASP A 99 -7.80 -16.58 -5.83
C ASP A 99 -7.22 -15.53 -6.79
N LEU A 100 -8.01 -15.06 -7.76
CA LEU A 100 -7.64 -14.02 -8.72
C LEU A 100 -7.29 -12.69 -8.05
N LYS A 101 -8.07 -12.28 -7.04
CA LYS A 101 -7.77 -11.08 -6.25
C LYS A 101 -6.47 -11.22 -5.44
N ASN A 102 -6.29 -12.35 -4.76
CA ASN A 102 -5.16 -12.55 -3.84
C ASN A 102 -3.82 -12.88 -4.53
N ASN A 103 -3.85 -13.56 -5.68
CA ASN A 103 -2.65 -14.03 -6.37
C ASN A 103 -2.30 -13.24 -7.63
N PHE A 104 -3.30 -12.62 -8.28
CA PHE A 104 -3.16 -11.99 -9.61
C PHE A 104 -3.55 -10.51 -9.62
N GLY A 105 -3.94 -9.94 -8.48
CA GLY A 105 -4.17 -8.50 -8.35
C GLY A 105 -5.42 -7.99 -9.07
N TRP A 106 -6.38 -8.87 -9.38
CA TRP A 106 -7.67 -8.45 -9.92
C TRP A 106 -8.40 -7.56 -8.92
N GLN A 107 -9.08 -6.53 -9.41
CA GLN A 107 -9.83 -5.58 -8.59
C GLN A 107 -11.21 -5.36 -9.18
N ASP A 108 -12.22 -5.24 -8.31
CA ASP A 108 -13.54 -4.81 -8.75
C ASP A 108 -13.47 -3.32 -9.04
N LYS A 109 -13.98 -2.91 -10.21
CA LYS A 109 -14.15 -1.50 -10.53
C LYS A 109 -15.48 -1.04 -9.95
N PHE A 110 -15.45 -0.01 -9.12
CA PHE A 110 -16.64 0.69 -8.66
C PHE A 110 -16.54 2.16 -9.07
N ASP A 111 -17.57 2.67 -9.75
CA ASP A 111 -17.69 4.09 -10.04
C ASP A 111 -18.41 4.75 -8.87
N GLN A 112 -17.70 5.56 -8.09
CA GLN A 112 -18.29 6.31 -6.98
C GLN A 112 -18.39 7.79 -7.34
N GLU A 113 -19.57 8.24 -7.75
CA GLU A 113 -19.87 9.67 -7.83
C GLU A 113 -20.05 10.23 -6.41
N VAL A 114 -19.02 10.86 -5.88
CA VAL A 114 -19.12 11.60 -4.62
C VAL A 114 -19.74 12.97 -4.90
N THR A 115 -21.07 13.06 -4.92
CA THR A 115 -21.76 14.35 -4.80
C THR A 115 -21.70 14.83 -3.35
N ALA A 116 -20.54 15.28 -2.91
CA ALA A 116 -20.42 15.99 -1.65
C ALA A 116 -21.12 17.35 -1.80
N ARG A 117 -22.25 17.54 -1.13
CA ARG A 117 -22.72 18.90 -0.82
C ARG A 117 -21.72 19.48 0.17
N VAL A 118 -20.84 20.35 -0.30
CA VAL A 118 -19.98 21.15 0.56
C VAL A 118 -20.89 22.10 1.34
N SER A 119 -21.34 21.70 2.53
CA SER A 119 -21.82 22.65 3.53
C SER A 119 -20.58 23.26 4.18
N ASN A 120 -20.25 24.51 3.80
CA ASN A 120 -19.27 25.32 4.51
C ASN A 120 -19.81 25.61 5.93
N SER A 121 -19.66 24.67 6.88
CA SER A 121 -20.17 24.81 8.25
C SER A 121 -19.05 25.01 9.28
N ILE A 122 -17.85 25.39 8.86
CA ILE A 122 -16.76 25.74 9.79
C ILE A 122 -17.00 27.14 10.39
N GLU A 123 -17.65 28.06 9.66
CA GLU A 123 -17.92 29.43 10.12
C GLU A 123 -18.89 29.50 11.30
N GLU A 124 -19.88 28.59 11.37
CA GLU A 124 -20.89 28.61 12.44
C GLU A 124 -20.35 28.17 13.81
N ARG A 125 -19.30 27.34 13.87
CA ARG A 125 -18.73 26.87 15.15
C ARG A 125 -17.74 27.84 15.77
N THR A 126 -17.11 28.72 14.99
CA THR A 126 -16.16 29.71 15.50
C THR A 126 -16.83 31.01 15.96
N LEU A 127 -18.02 31.35 15.43
CA LEU A 127 -18.73 32.58 15.80
C LEU A 127 -19.29 32.58 17.23
N ALA A 128 -19.55 31.42 17.82
CA ALA A 128 -20.19 31.31 19.14
C ALA A 128 -19.29 31.75 20.32
N CYS A 129 -17.99 31.98 20.09
CA CYS A 129 -17.03 32.38 21.12
C CYS A 129 -16.45 33.79 20.93
N MET A 130 -16.83 34.51 19.87
CA MET A 130 -16.39 35.89 19.68
C MET A 130 -17.40 36.87 20.30
N PRO A 131 -16.95 37.86 21.10
CA PRO A 131 -17.84 38.93 21.54
C PRO A 131 -18.36 39.69 20.31
N PRO A 132 -19.58 40.26 20.38
CA PRO A 132 -20.15 41.03 19.28
C PRO A 132 -19.21 42.18 18.89
N GLU A 133 -19.10 42.45 17.59
CA GLU A 133 -18.27 43.56 17.09
C GLU A 133 -18.73 44.87 17.74
N PRO A 134 -17.89 45.52 18.55
CA PRO A 134 -18.28 46.75 19.23
C PRO A 134 -18.27 47.91 18.23
N LYS A 135 -19.14 48.89 18.47
CA LYS A 135 -19.38 49.97 17.51
C LYS A 135 -18.36 51.10 17.63
N ASP A 136 -17.65 51.18 18.76
CA ASP A 136 -16.68 52.22 19.05
C ASP A 136 -15.51 51.71 19.92
N MET A 137 -14.33 52.34 19.79
CA MET A 137 -13.09 51.98 20.47
C MET A 137 -13.16 52.10 22.00
N ASN A 138 -14.08 52.91 22.53
CA ASN A 138 -14.30 53.03 23.97
C ASN A 138 -15.05 51.82 24.56
N GLU A 139 -15.97 51.20 23.82
CA GLU A 139 -16.64 49.97 24.26
C GLU A 139 -15.64 48.81 24.33
N TRP A 140 -14.73 48.72 23.35
CA TRP A 140 -13.60 47.77 23.35
C TRP A 140 -12.72 47.90 24.60
N ARG A 141 -12.38 49.15 24.97
CA ARG A 141 -11.54 49.44 26.13
C ARG A 141 -12.22 49.06 27.44
N GLN A 142 -13.52 49.30 27.58
CA GLN A 142 -14.28 48.93 28.78
C GLN A 142 -14.36 47.41 28.92
N TRP A 143 -14.73 46.71 27.86
CA TRP A 143 -14.80 45.24 27.86
C TRP A 143 -13.43 44.59 28.13
N TYR A 144 -12.37 45.08 27.50
CA TYR A 144 -11.01 44.57 27.74
C TYR A 144 -10.57 44.78 29.20
N ASN A 145 -10.85 45.96 29.77
CA ASN A 145 -10.52 46.27 31.16
C ASN A 145 -11.32 45.42 32.15
N GLU A 146 -12.61 45.18 31.90
CA GLU A 146 -13.46 44.29 32.71
C GLU A 146 -12.95 42.84 32.68
N GLN A 147 -12.57 42.33 31.51
CA GLN A 147 -12.06 40.97 31.34
C GLN A 147 -10.67 40.80 31.97
N MET A 148 -9.80 41.81 31.87
CA MET A 148 -8.48 41.78 32.49
C MET A 148 -8.53 41.98 34.02
N ALA A 149 -9.53 42.69 34.55
CA ALA A 149 -9.73 42.86 35.99
C ALA A 149 -10.10 41.55 36.71
N HIS A 150 -10.66 40.58 35.99
CA HIS A 150 -10.97 39.25 36.51
C HIS A 150 -9.83 38.22 36.36
N ARG A 151 -8.66 38.62 35.84
CA ARG A 151 -7.51 37.72 35.70
C ARG A 151 -6.65 37.76 36.97
N PRO A 152 -6.54 36.67 37.75
CA PRO A 152 -5.65 36.65 38.90
C PRO A 152 -4.18 36.67 38.44
N GLY A 153 -3.50 37.79 38.68
CA GLY A 153 -2.03 37.93 38.70
C GLY A 153 -1.30 37.64 37.39
N GLY A 154 -0.97 38.68 36.62
CA GLY A 154 -0.01 38.61 35.51
C GLY A 154 0.48 40.01 35.13
N GLN A 155 1.79 40.23 35.26
CA GLN A 155 2.49 41.51 35.21
C GLN A 155 2.25 42.32 33.92
N GLU A 156 2.04 43.63 34.08
CA GLU A 156 1.96 44.61 32.98
C GLU A 156 3.28 44.66 32.20
N GLN A 157 3.23 44.33 30.91
CA GLN A 157 4.21 44.78 29.93
C GLN A 157 3.45 45.63 28.90
N THR A 158 3.63 46.95 28.94
CA THR A 158 3.10 47.86 27.92
C THR A 158 3.90 47.66 26.63
N PRO A 159 3.27 47.31 25.49
CA PRO A 159 3.99 47.17 24.22
C PRO A 159 4.46 48.54 23.74
N THR A 160 5.77 48.68 23.52
CA THR A 160 6.43 49.82 22.89
C THR A 160 6.03 49.91 21.40
N GLU A 161 5.61 51.10 20.96
CA GLU A 161 5.34 51.42 19.55
C GLU A 161 6.58 51.19 18.67
N PRO A 162 6.46 50.53 17.51
CA PRO A 162 7.55 50.50 16.53
C PRO A 162 7.62 51.84 15.78
N GLU A 163 8.78 52.51 15.89
CA GLU A 163 9.11 53.74 15.16
C GLU A 163 8.97 53.55 13.64
N LYS A 164 8.29 54.50 13.00
CA LYS A 164 8.24 54.65 11.54
C LYS A 164 9.62 55.03 11.02
N GLY A 165 10.30 54.11 10.33
CA GLY A 165 11.45 54.44 9.48
C GLY A 165 10.98 55.11 8.19
N LEU A 166 11.35 56.38 8.01
CA LEU A 166 11.36 57.08 6.72
C LEU A 166 12.63 56.69 5.95
N GLU A 167 12.51 56.45 4.64
CA GLU A 167 13.14 57.24 3.57
C GLU A 167 12.31 57.11 2.28
#